data_AF-A0A540VG62-F1
#
_entry.id   AF-A0A540VG62-F1
#
_cell.length_a   1.000
_cell.length_b   1.000
_cell.length_c   1.000
_cell.angle_alpha   90.00
_cell.angle_beta   90.00
_cell.angle_gamma   90.00
#
_symmetry.space_group_name_H-M   'P 1'
#
loop_
_entity.id
_entity.type
_entity.pdbx_description
1 polymer ?
#
loop_
_entity_poly.entity_id
_entity_poly.type
_entity_poly.pdbx_seq_one_letter_code
_entity_poly.pdbx_strand_id
1 'polypeptide(L)'
;MVTEPYRIRVKPDSELARLLDEIGDAPALLEKNGKLYRLTVEPVQDLWAGYSPQKARSALSKSTGALRGIDREELLADIHLARKQNSRGRPA
;
A
#
# COMPACT_ATOMS: atom_id res chain seq x y z
N MET A 1 -5.30 14.35 -7.17
CA MET A 1 -5.68 14.39 -5.74
C MET A 1 -6.38 13.09 -5.44
N VAL A 2 -5.86 12.27 -4.52
CA VAL A 2 -6.57 11.06 -4.07
C VAL A 2 -7.52 11.52 -2.98
N THR A 3 -8.81 11.53 -3.27
CA THR A 3 -9.84 11.81 -2.27
C THR A 3 -9.97 10.57 -1.39
N GLU A 4 -9.89 10.74 -0.07
CA GLU A 4 -10.13 9.63 0.84
C GLU A 4 -11.53 9.04 0.62
N PRO A 5 -11.68 7.71 0.63
CA PRO A 5 -12.98 7.08 0.42
C PRO A 5 -13.92 7.43 1.57
N TYR A 6 -15.16 7.80 1.23
CA TYR A 6 -16.20 8.06 2.22
C TYR A 6 -16.58 6.76 2.95
N ARG A 7 -16.43 6.75 4.28
CA ARG A 7 -16.70 5.57 5.10
C ARG A 7 -18.17 5.51 5.53
N ILE A 8 -18.86 4.46 5.11
CA ILE A 8 -20.22 4.14 5.58
C ILE A 8 -20.10 3.18 6.77
N ARG A 9 -20.66 3.55 7.93
CA ARG A 9 -20.76 2.65 9.09
C ARG A 9 -22.02 1.80 8.97
N VAL A 10 -21.85 0.49 8.83
CA VAL A 10 -22.94 -0.48 8.82
C VAL A 10 -23.29 -0.83 10.27
N LYS A 11 -24.59 -0.87 10.60
CA LYS A 11 -25.04 -1.29 11.94
C LYS A 11 -24.96 -2.82 12.05
N PRO A 12 -24.47 -3.38 13.17
CA PRO A 12 -24.31 -4.84 13.31
C PRO A 12 -25.60 -5.65 13.17
N ASP A 13 -26.74 -5.07 13.53
CA ASP A 13 -28.06 -5.69 13.49
C ASP A 13 -28.82 -5.44 12.17
N SER A 14 -28.16 -4.83 11.18
CA SER A 14 -28.79 -4.53 9.89
C SER A 14 -28.71 -5.71 8.92
N GLU A 15 -29.66 -5.78 8.00
CA GLU A 15 -29.63 -6.74 6.88
C GLU A 15 -28.33 -6.66 6.07
N LEU A 16 -27.76 -5.46 5.93
CA LEU A 16 -26.50 -5.27 5.25
C LEU A 16 -25.33 -5.93 5.99
N ALA A 17 -25.33 -5.94 7.33
CA ALA A 17 -24.31 -6.66 8.11
C ALA A 17 -24.43 -8.17 7.87
N ARG A 18 -25.66 -8.71 7.93
CA ARG A 18 -25.91 -10.14 7.68
C ARG A 18 -25.42 -10.60 6.30
N LEU A 19 -25.68 -9.80 5.26
CA LEU A 19 -25.22 -10.11 3.90
C LEU A 19 -23.69 -10.07 3.79
N LEU A 20 -23.03 -9.14 4.48
CA LEU A 20 -21.57 -9.07 4.50
C LEU A 20 -20.97 -10.29 5.23
N ASP A 21 -21.58 -10.74 6.32
CA ASP A 21 -21.16 -11.95 7.03
C ASP A 21 -21.31 -13.22 6.15
N GLU A 22 -22.37 -13.29 5.35
CA GLU A 22 -22.62 -14.41 4.42
C GLU A 22 -21.60 -14.46 3.27
N ILE A 23 -21.22 -13.29 2.74
CA ILE A 23 -20.23 -13.17 1.67
C ILE A 23 -18.80 -13.41 2.20
N GLY A 24 -18.53 -13.06 3.46
CA GLY A 24 -17.21 -13.15 4.08
C GLY A 24 -16.17 -12.28 3.36
N ASP A 25 -15.03 -12.87 3.03
CA ASP A 25 -13.92 -12.17 2.34
C ASP A 25 -14.03 -12.15 0.81
N ALA A 26 -15.10 -12.74 0.24
CA ALA A 26 -15.26 -12.81 -1.20
C ALA A 26 -15.59 -11.43 -1.81
N PRO A 27 -15.06 -11.08 -3.00
CA PRO A 27 -15.49 -9.88 -3.70
C PRO A 27 -16.98 -9.93 -4.06
N ALA A 28 -17.68 -8.82 -3.85
CA ALA A 28 -19.11 -8.70 -4.18
C ALA A 28 -19.43 -7.42 -4.94
N LEU A 29 -20.60 -7.41 -5.60
CA LEU A 29 -21.17 -6.24 -6.25
C LEU A 29 -22.44 -5.83 -5.51
N LEU A 30 -22.48 -4.58 -5.07
CA LEU A 30 -23.66 -3.95 -4.50
C LEU A 30 -24.36 -3.15 -5.60
N GLU A 31 -25.59 -3.49 -5.93
CA GLU A 31 -26.40 -2.73 -6.88
C GLU A 31 -27.30 -1.71 -6.16
N LYS A 32 -27.32 -0.47 -6.66
CA LYS A 32 -28.30 0.54 -6.27
C LYS A 32 -28.76 1.32 -7.49
N ASN A 33 -30.04 1.21 -7.83
CA ASN A 33 -30.65 1.90 -8.97
C ASN A 33 -29.89 1.65 -10.29
N GLY A 34 -29.56 0.38 -10.59
CA GLY A 34 -28.81 0.00 -11.78
C GLY A 34 -27.31 0.35 -11.77
N LYS A 35 -26.80 0.97 -10.69
CA LYS A 35 -25.37 1.24 -10.52
C LYS A 35 -24.73 0.16 -9.66
N LEU A 36 -23.64 -0.41 -10.15
CA LEU A 36 -22.86 -1.42 -9.45
C LEU A 36 -21.69 -0.77 -8.71
N TYR A 37 -21.56 -1.11 -7.43
CA TYR A 37 -20.47 -0.74 -6.56
C TYR A 37 -19.69 -2.00 -6.19
N ARG A 38 -18.37 -1.98 -6.38
CA ARG A 38 -17.53 -3.12 -6.00
C ARG A 38 -17.21 -3.03 -4.51
N LEU A 39 -17.45 -4.12 -3.80
CA LEU A 39 -17.08 -4.31 -2.41
C LEU A 39 -15.97 -5.36 -2.35
N THR A 40 -14.88 -4.99 -1.71
CA THR A 40 -13.76 -5.88 -1.37
C THR A 40 -13.43 -5.64 0.09
N VAL A 41 -13.09 -6.70 0.81
CA VAL A 41 -12.55 -6.55 2.16
C VAL A 41 -11.21 -5.83 2.03
N GLU A 42 -11.10 -4.70 2.72
CA GLU A 42 -9.81 -4.04 2.87
C GLU A 42 -8.95 -4.95 3.74
N PRO A 43 -7.83 -5.48 3.22
CA PRO A 43 -6.97 -6.32 4.02
C PRO A 43 -6.51 -5.52 5.23
N VAL A 44 -6.68 -6.06 6.43
CA VAL A 44 -6.00 -5.55 7.62
C VAL A 44 -4.52 -5.88 7.44
N GLN A 45 -3.82 -5.06 6.67
CA GLN A 45 -2.38 -5.18 6.52
C GLN A 45 -1.77 -4.71 7.84
N ASP A 46 -1.40 -5.67 8.69
CA ASP A 46 -0.38 -5.38 9.68
C ASP A 46 0.93 -5.14 8.90
N LEU A 47 1.30 -3.87 8.77
CA LEU A 47 2.51 -3.42 8.11
C LEU A 47 3.78 -4.07 8.70
N TRP A 48 3.69 -4.57 9.94
CA TRP A 48 4.75 -5.23 10.66
C TRP A 48 4.58 -6.75 10.72
N ALA A 49 3.60 -7.32 10.02
CA ALA A 49 3.46 -8.77 9.90
C ALA A 49 4.75 -9.35 9.30
N GLY A 50 5.48 -10.12 10.11
CA GLY A 50 6.78 -10.70 9.73
C GLY A 50 7.99 -9.79 9.94
N TYR A 51 7.83 -8.60 10.54
CA TYR A 51 8.95 -7.76 10.94
C TYR A 51 9.79 -8.44 12.02
N SER A 52 11.08 -8.59 11.76
CA SER A 52 12.06 -9.04 12.76
C SER A 52 13.10 -7.93 12.99
N PRO A 53 13.10 -7.32 14.18
CA PRO A 53 14.09 -6.31 14.54
C PRO A 53 15.53 -6.81 14.39
N GLN A 54 15.77 -8.09 14.68
CA GLN A 54 17.09 -8.72 14.59
C GLN A 54 17.54 -8.86 13.13
N LYS A 55 16.64 -9.28 12.23
CA LYS A 55 16.94 -9.35 10.79
C LYS A 55 17.21 -7.96 10.21
N ALA A 56 16.40 -6.97 10.59
CA ALA A 56 16.60 -5.58 10.16
C ALA A 56 17.95 -5.03 10.61
N ARG A 57 18.29 -5.20 11.90
CA ARG A 57 19.60 -4.79 12.45
C ARG A 57 20.76 -5.49 11.75
N SER A 58 20.68 -6.81 11.54
CA SER A 58 21.74 -7.55 10.86
C SER A 58 21.95 -7.06 9.42
N ALA A 59 20.88 -6.78 8.68
CA ALA A 59 20.97 -6.23 7.33
C ALA A 59 21.65 -4.84 7.32
N LEU A 60 21.27 -3.96 8.24
CA LEU A 60 21.89 -2.64 8.39
C LEU A 60 23.37 -2.75 8.74
N SER A 61 23.74 -3.67 9.65
CA SER A 61 25.14 -3.95 9.98
C SER A 61 25.93 -4.44 8.76
N LYS A 62 25.35 -5.32 7.93
CA LYS A 62 26.00 -5.80 6.69
C LYS A 62 26.22 -4.69 5.68
N SER A 63 25.34 -3.69 5.61
CA SER A 63 25.48 -2.52 4.74
C SER A 63 26.34 -1.39 5.34
N THR A 64 26.87 -1.57 6.55
CA THR A 64 27.64 -0.51 7.21
C THR A 64 28.91 -0.22 6.41
N GLY A 65 29.07 1.04 5.98
CA GLY A 65 30.18 1.46 5.15
C GLY A 65 30.03 1.12 3.65
N ALA A 66 28.86 0.65 3.20
CA ALA A 66 28.60 0.37 1.79
C ALA A 66 28.83 1.58 0.86
N LEU A 67 28.71 2.80 1.40
CA LEU A 67 28.94 4.06 0.68
C LEU A 67 30.26 4.75 1.11
N ARG A 68 31.15 4.05 1.81
CA ARG A 68 32.44 4.62 2.22
C ARG A 68 33.28 4.92 0.98
N GLY A 69 33.79 6.15 0.89
CA GLY A 69 34.64 6.59 -0.21
C GLY A 69 33.87 7.08 -1.44
N ILE A 70 32.54 7.08 -1.40
CA ILE A 70 31.72 7.70 -2.46
C ILE A 70 31.72 9.22 -2.28
N ASP A 71 31.92 9.94 -3.38
CA ASP A 71 31.71 11.39 -3.42
C ASP A 71 30.21 11.69 -3.32
N ARG A 72 29.85 12.44 -2.29
CA ARG A 72 28.45 12.78 -1.98
C ARG A 72 27.83 13.66 -3.06
N GLU A 73 28.57 14.66 -3.56
CA GLU A 73 28.02 15.65 -4.49
C GLU A 73 27.85 15.03 -5.88
N GLU A 74 28.79 14.16 -6.28
CA GLU A 74 28.67 13.35 -7.50
C GLU A 74 27.45 12.41 -7.42
N LEU A 75 27.30 11.67 -6.31
CA LEU A 75 26.16 10.78 -6.09
C LEU A 75 24.81 11.51 -6.13
N LEU A 76 24.73 12.71 -5.54
CA LEU A 76 23.51 13.52 -5.57
C LEU A 76 23.20 14.05 -6.97
N ALA A 77 24.21 14.45 -7.74
CA ALA A 77 24.06 14.87 -9.13
C ALA A 77 23.51 13.71 -9.99
N ASP A 78 24.05 12.50 -9.82
CA ASP A 78 23.61 11.30 -10.53
C ASP A 78 22.16 10.92 -10.21
N ILE A 79 21.77 10.96 -8.92
CA ILE A 79 20.38 10.71 -8.50
C ILE A 79 19.42 11.73 -9.13
N HIS A 80 19.80 13.01 -9.16
CA HIS A 80 18.98 14.05 -9.78
C HIS A 80 18.87 13.86 -11.30
N LEU A 81 19.96 13.47 -11.96
CA LEU A 81 19.95 13.17 -13.40
C LEU A 81 19.04 11.97 -13.69
N ALA A 82 19.15 10.89 -12.92
CA ALA A 82 18.32 9.69 -13.06
C ALA A 82 16.82 10.00 -12.87
N ARG A 83 16.46 10.88 -11.93
CA ARG A 83 15.06 11.30 -11.71
C ARG A 83 14.50 12.14 -12.86
N LYS A 84 15.34 12.88 -13.57
CA LYS A 84 14.94 13.66 -14.76
C LYS A 84 14.72 12.78 -15.99
N GLN A 85 15.30 11.58 -16.00
CA GLN A 85 15.01 10.59 -17.02
C GLN A 85 13.60 10.05 -16.76
N ASN A 86 12.60 10.58 -17.45
CA ASN A 86 11.25 10.02 -17.47
C ASN A 86 11.35 8.52 -17.76
N SER A 87 11.03 7.67 -16.78
CA SER A 87 10.95 6.24 -17.04
C SER A 87 9.83 6.03 -18.05
N ARG A 88 10.16 5.73 -19.30
CA ARG A 88 9.19 5.23 -20.26
C ARG A 88 8.57 3.96 -19.65
N GLY A 89 7.33 4.04 -19.18
CA GLY A 89 6.58 2.88 -18.69
C GLY A 89 6.01 2.92 -17.26
N ARG A 90 6.07 4.03 -16.51
CA ARG A 90 5.28 4.16 -15.27
C ARG A 90 3.96 4.91 -15.54
N PRO A 91 2.78 4.27 -15.37
CA PRO A 91 1.51 5.01 -15.35
C PRO A 91 1.48 5.93 -14.12
N ALA A 92 0.91 7.12 -14.32
CA ALA A 92 0.66 8.12 -13.28
C ALA A 92 -0.47 7.68 -12.33
#